data_AF-A0A957IG14-F1
#
_entry.id   AF-A0A957IG14-F1
#
_cell.length_a   1.000
_cell.length_b   1.000
_cell.length_c   1.000
_cell.angle_alpha   90.00
_cell.angle_beta   90.00
_cell.angle_gamma   90.00
#
_symmetry.space_group_name_H-M   'P 1'
#
loop_
_entity.id
_entity.type
_entity.pdbx_description
1 polymer ?
#
loop_
_entity_poly.entity_id
_entity_poly.type
_entity_poly.pdbx_seq_one_letter_code
_entity_poly.pdbx_strand_id
1 'polypeptide(L)'
;YFITSDQFHNLSSSGNTLAVAWGLASEAQSHAILDAMERIGMADPVPTQVVSYGYRRRDVAVENHLARIPHYHTNAAWLWLGGWHTIALARMGRQAEAEELLRRMSKAIVQDGVVHEVYGKDGRYLSTFLYTSEAPLTWNASMVIYAFSVCKERMFTFKKQR
;
A
#
# COMPACT_ATOMS: atom_id res chain seq x y z
N TYR A 1 4.38 12.71 8.87
CA TYR A 1 3.42 11.59 8.97
C TYR A 1 3.04 11.39 10.42
N PHE A 2 1.88 10.80 10.69
CA PHE A 2 1.46 10.41 12.03
C PHE A 2 2.19 9.17 12.49
N ILE A 3 2.66 9.21 13.73
CA ILE A 3 3.27 8.07 14.42
C ILE A 3 2.17 7.43 15.27
N THR A 4 2.02 6.11 15.15
CA THR A 4 0.95 5.35 15.83
C THR A 4 1.45 4.58 17.05
N SER A 5 2.71 4.79 17.46
CA SER A 5 3.33 4.10 18.59
C SER A 5 4.35 5.00 19.29
N ASP A 6 4.29 5.05 20.61
CA ASP A 6 5.29 5.73 21.44
C ASP A 6 6.65 5.00 21.46
N GLN A 7 6.67 3.73 21.03
CA GLN A 7 7.86 2.89 21.02
C GLN A 7 8.53 2.82 19.65
N PHE A 8 7.73 2.87 18.57
CA PHE A 8 8.21 2.69 17.21
C PHE A 8 8.00 3.97 16.39
N HIS A 9 9.12 4.62 16.04
CA HIS A 9 9.12 5.74 15.11
C HIS A 9 9.02 5.23 13.66
N ASN A 10 7.83 4.75 13.29
CA ASN A 10 7.53 4.15 12.00
C ASN A 10 6.34 4.85 11.32
N LEU A 11 6.40 4.96 10.00
CA LEU A 11 5.27 5.34 9.16
C LEU A 11 4.45 4.08 8.86
N SER A 12 3.24 3.99 9.39
CA SER A 12 2.26 2.96 9.00
C SER A 12 1.44 3.45 7.80
N SER A 13 1.45 2.68 6.70
CA SER A 13 0.78 3.08 5.45
C SER A 13 -0.73 3.17 5.61
N SER A 14 -1.38 2.22 6.29
CA SER A 14 -2.83 2.22 6.46
C SER A 14 -3.35 3.50 7.13
N GLY A 15 -2.88 3.79 8.35
CA GLY A 15 -3.35 4.95 9.12
C GLY A 15 -3.04 6.27 8.43
N ASN A 16 -1.84 6.42 7.85
CA ASN A 16 -1.44 7.66 7.19
C ASN A 16 -2.18 7.88 5.87
N THR A 17 -2.31 6.87 5.01
CA THR A 17 -3.03 7.00 3.74
C THR A 17 -4.54 7.20 3.96
N LEU A 18 -5.13 6.59 4.99
CA LEU A 18 -6.52 6.86 5.40
C LEU A 18 -6.69 8.28 5.92
N ALA A 19 -5.76 8.78 6.74
CA ALA A 19 -5.83 10.15 7.25
C ALA A 19 -5.76 11.18 6.11
N VAL A 20 -4.95 10.92 5.08
CA VAL A 20 -4.94 11.73 3.85
C VAL A 20 -6.25 11.56 3.08
N ALA A 21 -6.64 10.33 2.81
CA ALA A 21 -7.80 10.05 1.98
C ALA A 21 -9.07 10.69 2.56
N TRP A 22 -9.28 10.63 3.87
CA TRP A 22 -10.46 11.20 4.53
C TRP A 22 -10.34 12.68 4.91
N GLY A 23 -9.23 13.35 4.58
CA GLY A 23 -9.02 14.76 4.90
C GLY A 23 -8.86 15.03 6.41
N LEU A 24 -8.43 14.03 7.17
CA LEU A 24 -8.05 14.20 8.58
C LEU A 24 -6.69 14.91 8.70
N ALA A 25 -5.77 14.60 7.79
CA ALA A 25 -4.54 15.36 7.63
C ALA A 25 -4.83 16.67 6.89
N SER A 26 -4.20 17.77 7.32
CA SER A 26 -4.20 19.00 6.52
C SER A 26 -3.54 18.77 5.15
N GLU A 27 -3.77 19.67 4.20
CA GLU A 27 -3.16 19.58 2.87
C GLU A 27 -1.62 19.49 2.94
N ALA A 28 -1.00 20.37 3.72
CA ALA A 28 0.45 20.34 3.93
C ALA A 28 0.93 19.05 4.60
N GLN A 29 0.19 18.53 5.60
CA GLN A 29 0.51 17.25 6.23
C GLN A 29 0.35 16.08 5.25
N SER A 30 -0.64 16.15 4.37
CA SER A 30 -0.92 15.12 3.38
C SER A 30 0.19 15.00 2.35
N HIS A 31 0.66 16.11 1.80
CA HIS A 31 1.84 16.11 0.93
C HIS A 31 3.08 15.60 1.68
N ALA A 32 3.33 16.07 2.91
CA ALA A 32 4.46 15.60 3.70
C ALA A 32 4.40 14.09 4.04
N ILE A 33 3.21 13.51 4.21
CA ILE A 33 3.00 12.06 4.37
C ILE A 33 3.40 11.33 3.09
N LEU A 34 2.83 11.75 1.96
CA LEU A 34 3.03 11.08 0.67
C LEU A 34 4.49 11.20 0.19
N ASP A 35 5.13 12.37 0.36
CA ASP A 35 6.56 12.58 0.08
C ASP A 35 7.45 11.69 0.96
N ALA A 36 7.07 11.47 2.23
CA ALA A 36 7.79 10.56 3.10
C ALA A 36 7.65 9.10 2.64
N MET A 37 6.47 8.68 2.21
CA MET A 37 6.23 7.34 1.67
C MET A 37 7.04 7.10 0.39
N GLU A 38 7.07 8.09 -0.50
CA GLU A 38 7.88 8.07 -1.74
C GLU A 38 9.37 7.98 -1.43
N ARG A 39 9.91 8.88 -0.59
CA ARG A 39 11.33 8.90 -0.23
C ARG A 39 11.80 7.60 0.43
N ILE A 40 10.94 6.94 1.19
CA ILE A 40 11.24 5.66 1.85
C ILE A 40 11.14 4.48 0.87
N GLY A 41 10.49 4.65 -0.29
CA GLY A 41 10.23 3.58 -1.23
C GLY A 41 9.15 2.61 -0.75
N MET A 42 8.13 3.12 -0.03
CA MET A 42 7.08 2.26 0.55
C MET A 42 6.26 1.50 -0.49
N ALA A 43 6.28 1.93 -1.77
CA ALA A 43 5.59 1.28 -2.87
C ALA A 43 6.48 0.29 -3.67
N ASP A 44 7.74 0.09 -3.28
CA ASP A 44 8.70 -0.70 -4.05
C ASP A 44 8.86 -2.13 -3.47
N PRO A 45 8.83 -3.19 -4.32
CA PRO A 45 8.70 -3.17 -5.79
C PRO A 45 7.26 -3.11 -6.34
N VAL A 46 6.23 -3.64 -5.66
CA VAL A 46 4.77 -3.44 -5.80
C VAL A 46 4.12 -4.36 -4.74
N PRO A 47 3.00 -3.98 -4.09
CA PRO A 47 2.39 -2.65 -3.96
C PRO A 47 2.97 -1.91 -2.74
N THR A 48 2.12 -1.36 -1.85
CA THR A 48 2.56 -0.60 -0.67
C THR A 48 2.82 -1.51 0.54
N GLN A 49 3.97 -1.33 1.18
CA GLN A 49 4.39 -2.01 2.41
C GLN A 49 3.59 -1.55 3.64
N VAL A 50 3.51 -2.37 4.68
CA VAL A 50 2.73 -2.06 5.90
C VAL A 50 3.36 -0.92 6.71
N VAL A 51 4.68 -0.96 6.91
CA VAL A 51 5.43 0.06 7.66
C VAL A 51 6.74 0.41 6.98
N SER A 52 7.25 1.62 7.24
CA SER A 52 8.52 2.12 6.69
C SER A 52 9.73 1.27 7.04
N TYR A 53 9.85 0.82 8.28
CA TYR A 53 10.98 0.02 8.76
C TYR A 53 10.47 -1.24 9.48
N GLY A 54 11.07 -2.38 9.14
CA GLY A 54 10.71 -3.65 9.77
C GLY A 54 10.97 -3.64 11.27
N TYR A 55 10.21 -4.44 12.00
CA TYR A 55 10.40 -4.60 13.44
C TYR A 55 11.62 -5.47 13.76
N ARG A 56 12.19 -5.32 14.97
CA ARG A 56 13.25 -6.22 15.43
C ARG A 56 12.66 -7.61 15.61
N ARG A 57 13.49 -8.64 15.51
CA ARG A 57 13.06 -10.05 15.60
C ARG A 57 12.19 -10.34 16.83
N ARG A 58 12.53 -9.75 17.99
CA ARG A 58 11.81 -9.91 19.26
C ARG A 58 10.42 -9.24 19.29
N ASP A 59 10.20 -8.27 18.41
CA ASP A 59 8.96 -7.49 18.32
C ASP A 59 8.01 -8.08 17.25
N VAL A 60 8.42 -9.14 16.56
CA VAL A 60 7.61 -9.88 15.58
C VAL A 60 7.04 -11.12 16.26
N ALA A 61 5.75 -11.35 16.06
CA ALA A 61 5.01 -12.48 16.61
C ALA A 61 5.69 -13.84 16.31
N VAL A 62 5.69 -14.74 17.29
CA VAL A 62 6.45 -16.00 17.25
C VAL A 62 5.96 -16.91 16.13
N GLU A 63 4.65 -16.97 15.95
CA GLU A 63 3.92 -17.65 14.89
C GLU A 63 4.43 -17.26 13.49
N ASN A 64 4.74 -15.98 13.25
CA ASN A 64 5.27 -15.52 11.96
C ASN A 64 6.70 -16.02 11.73
N HIS A 65 7.51 -16.18 12.78
CA HIS A 65 8.83 -16.80 12.66
C HIS A 65 8.71 -18.29 12.35
N LEU A 66 7.79 -19.00 13.03
CA LEU A 66 7.56 -20.42 12.81
C LEU A 66 7.05 -20.70 11.39
N ALA A 67 6.16 -19.84 10.88
CA ALA A 67 5.67 -19.90 9.51
C ALA A 67 6.67 -19.36 8.46
N ARG A 68 7.88 -18.93 8.86
CA ARG A 68 8.93 -18.35 8.00
C ARG A 68 8.50 -17.12 7.21
N ILE A 69 7.60 -16.32 7.78
CA ILE A 69 7.06 -15.08 7.22
C ILE A 69 7.19 -13.89 8.20
N PRO A 70 8.37 -13.63 8.79
CA PRO A 70 8.54 -12.58 9.79
C PRO A 70 8.25 -11.16 9.26
N HIS A 71 8.19 -11.00 7.94
CA HIS A 71 7.96 -9.73 7.27
C HIS A 71 6.50 -9.49 6.84
N TYR A 72 5.60 -10.44 7.10
CA TYR A 72 4.21 -10.44 6.61
C TYR A 72 3.41 -9.19 7.04
N HIS A 73 3.54 -8.75 8.29
CA HIS A 73 2.90 -7.53 8.80
C HIS A 73 3.81 -6.31 8.81
N THR A 74 4.96 -6.36 8.13
CA THR A 74 5.92 -5.25 8.13
C THR A 74 6.29 -4.81 6.72
N ASN A 75 7.22 -5.53 6.09
CA ASN A 75 7.76 -5.18 4.79
C ASN A 75 7.08 -5.89 3.63
N ALA A 76 6.18 -6.85 3.89
CA ALA A 76 5.34 -7.39 2.84
C ALA A 76 4.38 -6.29 2.34
N ALA A 77 4.16 -6.31 1.04
CA ALA A 77 3.33 -5.33 0.37
C ALA A 77 1.94 -5.90 0.11
N TRP A 78 0.91 -5.08 0.33
CA TRP A 78 -0.49 -5.49 0.22
C TRP A 78 -1.24 -4.63 -0.80
N LEU A 79 -2.06 -5.26 -1.65
CA LEU A 79 -2.78 -4.53 -2.70
C LEU A 79 -3.82 -3.58 -2.09
N TRP A 80 -4.47 -3.93 -0.99
CA TRP A 80 -5.40 -3.02 -0.31
C TRP A 80 -4.71 -1.76 0.24
N LEU A 81 -3.47 -1.89 0.74
CA LEU A 81 -2.65 -0.74 1.13
C LEU A 81 -2.26 0.11 -0.08
N GLY A 82 -1.89 -0.55 -1.19
CA GLY A 82 -1.67 0.12 -2.47
C GLY A 82 -2.90 0.88 -2.96
N GLY A 83 -4.09 0.32 -2.80
CA GLY A 83 -5.35 0.97 -3.13
C GLY A 83 -5.58 2.25 -2.34
N TRP A 84 -5.40 2.22 -1.01
CA TRP A 84 -5.51 3.43 -0.19
C TRP A 84 -4.43 4.46 -0.50
N HIS A 85 -3.21 4.03 -0.78
CA HIS A 85 -2.12 4.91 -1.21
C HIS A 85 -2.46 5.60 -2.53
N THR A 86 -2.96 4.86 -3.53
CA THR A 86 -3.45 5.42 -4.80
C THR A 86 -4.58 6.44 -4.57
N ILE A 87 -5.54 6.14 -3.70
CA ILE A 87 -6.65 7.05 -3.38
C ILE A 87 -6.13 8.34 -2.72
N ALA A 88 -5.18 8.22 -1.78
CA ALA A 88 -4.56 9.36 -1.12
C ALA A 88 -3.85 10.27 -2.13
N LEU A 89 -3.04 9.70 -3.03
CA LEU A 89 -2.40 10.44 -4.13
C LEU A 89 -3.42 11.17 -5.02
N ALA A 90 -4.47 10.47 -5.46
CA ALA A 90 -5.50 11.04 -6.33
C ALA A 90 -6.28 12.19 -5.66
N ARG A 91 -6.58 12.06 -4.35
CA ARG A 91 -7.28 13.12 -3.60
C ARG A 91 -6.42 14.35 -3.37
N MET A 92 -5.09 14.19 -3.32
CA MET A 92 -4.12 15.31 -3.23
C MET A 92 -3.70 15.86 -4.61
N GLY A 93 -4.37 15.47 -5.70
CA GLY A 93 -4.05 15.95 -7.04
C GLY A 93 -2.74 15.39 -7.62
N ARG A 94 -2.10 14.42 -6.95
CA ARG A 94 -0.89 13.71 -7.41
C ARG A 94 -1.24 12.61 -8.42
N GLN A 95 -1.95 13.01 -9.48
CA GLN A 95 -2.63 12.09 -10.41
C GLN A 95 -1.66 11.16 -11.14
N ALA A 96 -0.52 11.66 -11.61
CA ALA A 96 0.47 10.86 -12.34
C ALA A 96 1.01 9.69 -11.48
N GLU A 97 1.23 9.94 -10.19
CA GLU A 97 1.73 8.93 -9.26
C GLU A 97 0.65 7.93 -8.87
N ALA A 98 -0.60 8.40 -8.71
CA ALA A 98 -1.74 7.54 -8.47
C ALA A 98 -1.93 6.55 -9.64
N GLU A 99 -1.84 7.04 -10.87
CA GLU A 99 -1.94 6.25 -12.11
C GLU A 99 -0.78 5.25 -12.24
N GLU A 100 0.45 5.66 -11.94
CA GLU A 100 1.61 4.77 -11.98
C GLU A 100 1.50 3.64 -10.94
N LEU A 101 1.11 3.95 -9.71
CA LEU A 101 0.91 2.92 -8.68
C LEU A 101 -0.22 1.95 -9.05
N LEU A 102 -1.31 2.46 -9.63
CA LEU A 102 -2.42 1.63 -10.10
C LEU A 102 -2.02 0.74 -11.29
N ARG A 103 -1.21 1.25 -12.22
CA ARG A 103 -0.65 0.49 -13.34
C ARG A 103 0.26 -0.63 -12.83
N ARG A 104 1.11 -0.34 -11.85
CA ARG A 104 1.98 -1.33 -11.17
C ARG A 104 1.18 -2.44 -10.51
N MET A 105 0.13 -2.10 -9.75
CA MET A 105 -0.78 -3.09 -9.14
C MET A 105 -1.50 -3.94 -10.19
N SER A 106 -2.03 -3.30 -11.24
CA SER A 106 -2.68 -4.00 -12.36
C SER A 106 -1.73 -4.97 -13.05
N LYS A 107 -0.46 -4.57 -13.26
CA LYS A 107 0.56 -5.43 -13.85
C LYS A 107 0.82 -6.68 -13.00
N ALA A 108 0.90 -6.54 -11.67
CA ALA A 108 1.08 -7.68 -10.77
C ALA A 108 -0.10 -8.67 -10.87
N ILE A 109 -1.34 -8.16 -10.82
CA ILE A 109 -2.55 -9.00 -10.94
C ILE A 109 -2.60 -9.73 -12.29
N VAL A 110 -2.27 -9.05 -13.40
CA VAL A 110 -2.26 -9.67 -14.74
C VAL A 110 -1.16 -10.72 -14.85
N GLN A 111 0.01 -10.48 -14.27
CA GLN A 111 1.12 -11.43 -14.28
C GLN A 111 0.78 -12.72 -13.51
N ASP A 112 0.13 -12.58 -12.35
CA ASP A 112 -0.21 -13.71 -11.49
C ASP A 112 -1.48 -14.45 -11.97
N GLY A 113 -2.34 -13.78 -12.76
CA GLY A 113 -3.62 -14.32 -13.23
C GLY A 113 -4.69 -14.40 -12.13
N VAL A 114 -4.36 -14.01 -10.90
CA VAL A 114 -5.23 -14.01 -9.72
C VAL A 114 -4.79 -12.92 -8.75
N VAL A 115 -5.69 -12.49 -7.86
CA VAL A 115 -5.38 -11.51 -6.82
C VAL A 115 -4.87 -12.21 -5.57
N HIS A 116 -3.58 -12.03 -5.29
CA HIS A 116 -2.93 -12.52 -4.08
C HIS A 116 -3.04 -11.56 -2.90
N GLU A 117 -2.94 -12.11 -1.70
CA GLU A 117 -2.86 -11.38 -0.42
C GLU A 117 -1.67 -10.44 -0.29
N VAL A 118 -0.46 -10.98 -0.39
CA VAL A 118 0.78 -10.31 -0.05
C VAL A 118 1.88 -10.57 -1.06
N TYR A 119 2.73 -9.57 -1.22
CA TYR A 119 3.89 -9.57 -2.09
C TYR A 119 5.17 -9.39 -1.30
N GLY A 120 6.22 -10.10 -1.71
CA GLY A 120 7.57 -9.96 -1.19
C GLY A 120 8.33 -8.78 -1.79
N LYS A 121 9.56 -8.57 -1.31
CA LYS A 121 10.48 -7.52 -1.83
C LYS A 121 11.00 -7.79 -3.24
N ASP A 122 10.75 -8.98 -3.77
CA ASP A 122 11.04 -9.38 -5.15
C ASP A 122 9.86 -9.09 -6.11
N GLY A 123 8.74 -8.60 -5.58
CA GLY A 123 7.53 -8.28 -6.36
C GLY A 123 6.73 -9.52 -6.76
N ARG A 124 7.06 -10.68 -6.19
CA ARG A 124 6.27 -11.91 -6.34
C ARG A 124 5.36 -12.07 -5.14
N TYR A 125 4.23 -12.76 -5.31
CA TYR A 125 3.41 -13.12 -4.17
C TYR A 125 4.24 -13.96 -3.17
N LEU A 126 4.00 -13.74 -1.88
CA LEU A 126 4.77 -14.41 -0.84
C LEU A 126 4.45 -15.90 -0.84
N SER A 127 5.45 -16.75 -1.09
CA SER A 127 5.31 -18.20 -0.95
C SER A 127 6.59 -18.81 -0.40
N THR A 128 6.42 -19.70 0.56
CA THR A 128 7.45 -20.45 1.27
C THR A 128 6.98 -21.90 1.41
N PHE A 129 7.82 -22.77 1.98
CA PHE A 129 7.42 -24.15 2.25
C PHE A 129 6.24 -24.28 3.25
N LEU A 130 6.07 -23.31 4.16
CA LEU A 130 5.08 -23.38 5.24
C LEU A 130 3.91 -22.39 5.07
N TYR A 131 3.96 -21.55 4.05
CA TYR A 131 2.97 -20.52 3.81
C TYR A 131 2.94 -20.15 2.34
N THR A 132 1.74 -20.00 1.78
CA THR A 132 1.54 -19.39 0.47
C THR A 132 0.45 -18.34 0.60
N SER A 133 0.69 -17.19 -0.01
CA SER A 133 -0.26 -16.08 -0.08
C SER A 133 -1.61 -16.56 -0.55
N GLU A 134 -2.65 -16.23 0.20
CA GLU A 134 -4.03 -16.57 -0.17
C GLU A 134 -4.41 -15.95 -1.51
N ALA A 135 -5.17 -16.71 -2.30
CA ALA A 135 -5.76 -16.31 -3.57
C ALA A 135 -6.96 -17.22 -3.90
N PRO A 136 -8.05 -16.69 -4.48
CA PRO A 136 -8.31 -15.28 -4.79
C PRO A 136 -8.74 -14.48 -3.56
N LEU A 137 -8.15 -13.31 -3.32
CA LEU A 137 -8.45 -12.51 -2.14
C LEU A 137 -9.34 -11.29 -2.42
N THR A 138 -10.55 -11.30 -1.86
CA THR A 138 -11.62 -10.36 -2.17
C THR A 138 -11.29 -8.92 -1.81
N TRP A 139 -10.78 -8.63 -0.61
CA TRP A 139 -10.56 -7.23 -0.19
C TRP A 139 -9.48 -6.50 -1.00
N ASN A 140 -8.50 -7.23 -1.54
CA ASN A 140 -7.44 -6.70 -2.39
C ASN A 140 -8.03 -6.36 -3.76
N ALA A 141 -8.84 -7.28 -4.31
CA ALA A 141 -9.53 -7.05 -5.57
C ALA A 141 -10.47 -5.85 -5.48
N SER A 142 -11.30 -5.79 -4.43
CA SER A 142 -12.22 -4.68 -4.19
C SER A 142 -11.49 -3.33 -4.04
N MET A 143 -10.38 -3.30 -3.31
CA MET A 143 -9.63 -2.06 -3.10
C MET A 143 -8.94 -1.54 -4.36
N VAL A 144 -8.45 -2.42 -5.24
CA VAL A 144 -7.89 -2.00 -6.53
C VAL A 144 -8.97 -1.42 -7.44
N ILE A 145 -10.15 -2.05 -7.49
CA ILE A 145 -11.31 -1.53 -8.24
C ILE A 145 -11.76 -0.18 -7.69
N TYR A 146 -11.82 -0.04 -6.36
CA TYR A 146 -12.22 1.22 -5.73
C TYR A 146 -11.22 2.34 -6.03
N ALA A 147 -9.92 2.07 -5.91
CA ALA A 147 -8.88 3.01 -6.27
C ALA A 147 -8.97 3.45 -7.74
N PHE A 148 -9.23 2.51 -8.66
CA PHE A 148 -9.48 2.82 -10.07
C PHE A 148 -10.67 3.75 -10.26
N SER A 149 -11.80 3.51 -9.56
CA SER A 149 -12.99 4.36 -9.65
C SER A 149 -12.67 5.81 -9.24
N VAL A 150 -11.98 5.98 -8.11
CA VAL A 150 -11.61 7.30 -7.59
C VAL A 150 -10.67 8.04 -8.56
N CYS A 151 -9.65 7.35 -9.09
CA CYS A 151 -8.73 7.94 -10.07
C CYS A 151 -9.48 8.37 -11.33
N LYS A 152 -10.35 7.50 -11.85
CA LYS A 152 -11.15 7.76 -13.05
C LYS A 152 -12.04 8.99 -12.89
N GLU A 153 -12.77 9.11 -11.77
CA GLU A 153 -13.63 10.27 -11.48
C GLU A 153 -12.84 11.58 -11.55
N ARG A 154 -11.64 11.62 -10.94
CA ARG A 154 -10.76 12.79 -10.98
C ARG A 154 -10.31 13.16 -12.39
N MET A 155 -9.94 12.17 -13.21
CA MET A 155 -9.55 12.42 -14.62
C MET A 155 -10.67 13.12 -15.42
N PHE A 156 -11.93 12.75 -15.19
CA PHE A 156 -13.06 13.34 -15.88
C PHE A 156 -13.46 14.71 -15.34
N THR A 157 -13.31 14.96 -14.04
CA THR A 157 -13.56 16.28 -13.45
C THR A 157 -12.54 17.30 -13.95
N PHE A 158 -11.25 16.95 -14.05
CA PHE A 158 -10.21 17.84 -14.58
C PHE A 158 -10.44 18.22 -16.05
N LYS A 159 -10.99 17.33 -16.88
CA LYS A 159 -11.30 17.63 -18.28
C LYS A 159 -12.47 18.59 -18.47
N LYS A 160 -13.37 18.73 -17.49
CA LYS A 160 -14.52 19.65 -17.56
C LYS A 160 -14.22 21.09 -17.11
N GLN A 161 -13.05 21.32 -16.51
CA GLN A 161 -12.64 22.63 -15.97
C GLN A 161 -11.60 23.36 -16.84
N ARG A 162 -11.25 22.80 -18.00
CA ARG A 162 -10.41 23.44 -19.04
C ARG A 162 -11.29 23.78 -20.23
#